data_AF-W0UAV1-F1
#
_entry.id   AF-W0UAV1-F1
#
_cell.length_a   1.000
_cell.length_b   1.000
_cell.length_c   1.000
_cell.angle_alpha   90.00
_cell.angle_beta   90.00
_cell.angle_gamma   90.00
#
_symmetry.space_group_name_H-M   'P 1'
#
loop_
_entity.id
_entity.type
_entity.pdbx_description
1 polymer ?
#
loop_
_entity_poly.entity_id
_entity_poly.type
_entity_poly.pdbx_seq_one_letter_code
_entity_poly.pdbx_strand_id
1 'polypeptide(L)'
;LEHNRGHHVRVATPEDPASSRFGENFYQFWPRTVGGSLKSAWNIEKRRYARKKQHPFRIGNDVLNAWLMSVVLWGAMSVWLGAGILPYLVIQAVVGFSLLEVVNFIEHYG
;
A
#
# COMPACT_ATOMS: atom_id res chain seq x y z
N LEU A 1 -5.72 -3.60 -2.33
CA LEU A 1 -5.51 -4.19 -3.68
C LEU A 1 -4.46 -5.29 -3.63
N GLU A 2 -3.27 -4.96 -3.14
CA GLU A 2 -2.15 -5.88 -3.00
C GLU A 2 -2.46 -7.00 -2.02
N HIS A 3 -2.98 -6.70 -0.83
CA HIS A 3 -3.38 -7.73 0.14
C HIS A 3 -4.29 -8.80 -0.51
N ASN A 4 -5.43 -8.39 -1.08
CA ASN A 4 -6.43 -9.32 -1.63
C ASN A 4 -6.06 -9.98 -2.97
N ARG A 5 -5.32 -9.28 -3.86
CA ARG A 5 -5.03 -9.76 -5.23
C ARG A 5 -3.55 -10.11 -5.46
N GLY A 6 -2.73 -9.94 -4.43
CA GLY A 6 -1.28 -10.12 -4.45
C GLY A 6 -0.83 -11.04 -3.31
N HIS A 7 -0.86 -10.55 -2.08
CA HIS A 7 -0.43 -11.27 -0.88
C HIS A 7 -1.17 -12.60 -0.68
N HIS A 8 -2.51 -12.61 -0.67
CA HIS A 8 -3.29 -13.87 -0.56
C HIS A 8 -3.03 -14.86 -1.71
N VAL A 9 -2.56 -14.39 -2.87
CA VAL A 9 -2.23 -15.24 -4.02
C VAL A 9 -0.81 -15.78 -3.96
N ARG A 10 0.10 -15.10 -3.24
CA ARG A 10 1.54 -15.39 -3.17
C ARG A 10 2.04 -15.63 -1.76
N VAL A 11 1.14 -15.86 -0.81
CA VAL A 11 1.46 -16.01 0.62
C VAL A 11 2.53 -17.08 0.79
N ALA A 12 3.53 -16.81 1.64
CA ALA A 12 4.70 -17.67 1.88
C ALA A 12 5.59 -17.97 0.66
N THR A 13 5.54 -17.16 -0.41
CA THR A 13 6.49 -17.25 -1.54
C THR A 13 7.53 -16.11 -1.50
N PRO A 14 8.72 -16.29 -2.10
CA PRO A 14 9.75 -15.24 -2.14
C PRO A 14 9.31 -13.93 -2.82
N GLU A 15 8.24 -13.98 -3.61
CA GLU A 15 7.67 -12.83 -4.33
C GLU A 15 6.70 -12.00 -3.48
N ASP A 16 6.32 -12.49 -2.30
CA ASP A 16 5.42 -11.78 -1.39
C ASP A 16 6.18 -10.80 -0.51
N PRO A 17 5.96 -9.48 -0.69
CA PRO A 17 6.62 -8.49 0.13
C PRO A 17 6.12 -8.49 1.59
N ALA A 18 4.92 -9.02 1.87
CA ALA A 18 4.27 -8.96 3.18
C ALA A 18 4.49 -10.20 4.08
N SER A 19 5.12 -11.26 3.57
CA SER A 19 5.64 -12.37 4.40
C SER A 19 7.02 -12.00 4.94
N SER A 20 7.23 -12.10 6.25
CA SER A 20 8.52 -11.82 6.89
C SER A 20 9.42 -13.06 6.80
N ARG A 21 10.70 -12.84 6.50
CA ARG A 21 11.66 -13.95 6.30
C ARG A 21 12.21 -14.41 7.65
N PHE A 22 12.52 -15.70 7.79
CA PHE A 22 13.22 -16.22 8.97
C PHE A 22 14.50 -15.40 9.29
N GLY A 23 14.54 -14.79 10.48
CA GLY A 23 15.66 -13.97 10.96
C GLY A 23 15.65 -12.51 10.49
N GLU A 24 14.63 -12.07 9.75
CA GLU A 24 14.45 -10.67 9.35
C GLU A 24 13.95 -9.83 10.53
N ASN A 25 14.61 -8.71 10.80
CA ASN A 25 14.11 -7.77 11.80
C ASN A 25 13.02 -6.86 11.22
N PHE A 26 12.17 -6.31 12.09
CA PHE A 26 11.05 -5.46 11.66
C PHE A 26 11.50 -4.23 10.86
N TYR A 27 12.66 -3.64 11.19
CA TYR A 27 13.19 -2.47 10.51
C TYR A 27 13.69 -2.76 9.08
N GLN A 28 14.05 -4.00 8.78
CA GLN A 28 14.36 -4.49 7.43
C GLN A 28 13.08 -4.85 6.67
N PHE A 29 12.13 -5.46 7.37
CA PHE A 29 10.82 -5.83 6.83
C PHE A 29 10.01 -4.60 6.40
N TRP A 30 9.88 -3.60 7.27
CA TRP A 30 9.00 -2.44 7.08
C TRP A 30 9.22 -1.68 5.76
N PRO A 31 10.44 -1.23 5.38
CA PRO A 31 10.63 -0.55 4.11
C PRO A 31 10.45 -1.48 2.91
N ARG A 32 10.76 -2.79 3.07
CA ARG A 32 10.60 -3.80 2.02
C ARG A 32 9.13 -4.09 1.73
N THR A 33 8.32 -4.28 2.77
CA THR A 33 6.88 -4.54 2.62
C THR A 33 6.18 -3.31 2.08
N VAL A 34 6.43 -2.10 2.62
CA VAL A 34 5.76 -0.87 2.18
C VAL A 34 6.08 -0.58 0.70
N GLY A 35 7.35 -0.57 0.33
CA GLY A 35 7.76 -0.33 -1.06
C GLY A 35 7.36 -1.46 -2.00
N GLY A 36 7.48 -2.71 -1.54
CA GLY A 36 7.12 -3.90 -2.30
C GLY A 36 5.63 -3.98 -2.58
N SER A 37 4.79 -3.66 -1.60
CA SER A 37 3.34 -3.68 -1.70
C SER A 37 2.82 -2.59 -2.64
N LEU A 38 3.41 -1.39 -2.59
CA LEU A 38 3.10 -0.33 -3.57
C LEU A 38 3.47 -0.75 -5.00
N LYS A 39 4.67 -1.29 -5.21
CA LYS A 39 5.12 -1.76 -6.53
C LYS A 39 4.27 -2.93 -7.04
N SER A 40 3.90 -3.85 -6.15
CA SER A 40 3.04 -5.00 -6.43
C SER A 40 1.65 -4.54 -6.86
N ALA A 41 1.02 -3.62 -6.10
CA ALA A 41 -0.27 -3.02 -6.46
C ALA A 41 -0.25 -2.38 -7.85
N TRP A 42 0.78 -1.58 -8.14
CA TRP A 42 0.93 -0.94 -9.46
C TRP A 42 1.10 -1.96 -10.58
N ASN A 43 1.91 -3.00 -10.37
CA ASN A 43 2.15 -4.03 -11.38
C ASN A 43 0.90 -4.88 -11.66
N ILE A 44 0.10 -5.21 -10.63
CA ILE A 44 -1.18 -5.91 -10.79
C ILE A 44 -2.09 -5.11 -11.72
N GLU A 45 -2.23 -3.81 -11.45
CA GLU A 45 -3.13 -2.95 -12.20
C GLU A 45 -2.59 -2.65 -13.61
N LYS A 46 -1.28 -2.46 -13.74
CA LYS A 46 -0.62 -2.36 -15.06
C LYS A 46 -0.86 -3.61 -15.91
N ARG A 47 -0.74 -4.81 -15.33
CA ARG A 47 -1.04 -6.08 -16.03
C ARG A 47 -2.52 -6.18 -16.40
N ARG A 48 -3.43 -5.77 -15.52
CA ARG A 48 -4.89 -5.72 -15.79
C ARG A 48 -5.19 -4.86 -17.01
N TYR A 49 -4.60 -3.68 -17.10
CA TYR A 49 -4.80 -2.76 -18.23
C TYR A 49 -4.07 -3.18 -19.50
N ALA A 50 -2.88 -3.77 -19.39
CA ALA A 50 -2.17 -4.35 -20.54
C ALA A 50 -2.99 -5.45 -21.23
N ARG A 51 -3.67 -6.33 -20.47
CA ARG A 51 -4.60 -7.33 -21.03
C ARG A 51 -5.78 -6.72 -21.77
N LYS A 52 -6.18 -5.50 -21.40
CA LYS A 52 -7.24 -4.73 -22.07
C LYS A 52 -6.72 -3.87 -23.22
N LYS A 53 -5.42 -3.92 -23.54
CA LYS A 53 -4.74 -3.05 -24.51
C LYS A 53 -4.99 -1.55 -24.24
N GLN A 54 -5.09 -1.19 -22.96
CA GLN A 54 -5.36 0.16 -22.50
C GLN A 54 -4.21 0.69 -21.65
N HIS A 55 -4.04 2.01 -21.64
CA HIS A 55 -3.02 2.66 -20.81
C HIS A 55 -3.41 2.58 -19.32
N PRO A 56 -2.47 2.30 -18.39
CA PRO A 56 -2.77 2.13 -16.97
C PRO A 56 -3.14 3.42 -16.25
N PHE A 57 -2.83 4.60 -16.81
CA PHE A 57 -3.24 5.88 -16.24
C PHE A 57 -4.67 6.23 -16.64
N ARG A 58 -5.63 5.68 -15.91
CA ARG A 58 -7.08 5.92 -16.07
C ARG A 58 -7.75 5.97 -14.71
N ILE A 59 -8.87 6.69 -14.61
CA ILE A 59 -9.66 6.84 -13.37
C ILE A 59 -10.15 5.48 -12.83
N GLY A 60 -10.36 4.49 -13.71
CA GLY A 60 -10.72 3.13 -13.29
C GLY A 60 -9.57 2.30 -12.70
N ASN A 61 -8.35 2.83 -12.65
CA ASN A 61 -7.21 2.19 -11.99
C ASN A 61 -7.39 2.37 -10.48
N ASP A 62 -7.58 1.25 -9.78
CA ASP A 62 -7.88 1.25 -8.35
C ASP A 62 -6.76 1.93 -7.52
N VAL A 63 -5.50 1.89 -7.98
CA VAL A 63 -4.39 2.63 -7.34
C VAL A 63 -4.61 4.12 -7.51
N LEU A 64 -4.75 4.62 -8.73
CA LEU A 64 -4.93 6.06 -8.98
C LEU A 64 -6.19 6.61 -8.30
N ASN A 65 -7.26 5.82 -8.29
CA ASN A 65 -8.49 6.20 -7.61
C ASN A 65 -8.28 6.31 -6.09
N ALA A 66 -7.57 5.36 -5.47
CA ALA A 66 -7.23 5.45 -4.04
C ALA A 66 -6.39 6.69 -3.72
N TRP A 67 -5.39 7.01 -4.53
CA TRP A 67 -4.60 8.23 -4.38
C TRP A 67 -5.45 9.49 -4.53
N LEU A 68 -6.35 9.53 -5.51
CA LEU A 68 -7.26 10.66 -5.74
C LEU A 68 -8.21 10.85 -4.55
N MET A 69 -8.82 9.78 -4.04
CA MET A 69 -9.68 9.83 -2.86
C MET A 69 -8.93 10.37 -1.63
N SER A 70 -7.69 9.94 -1.41
CA SER A 70 -6.85 10.47 -0.32
C SER A 70 -6.57 11.97 -0.48
N VAL A 71 -6.24 12.43 -1.69
CA VAL A 71 -6.01 13.86 -1.96
C VAL A 71 -7.29 14.67 -1.74
N VAL A 72 -8.45 14.17 -2.19
CA VAL A 72 -9.74 14.84 -1.98
C VAL A 72 -10.06 14.93 -0.49
N LEU A 73 -9.89 13.84 0.27
CA LEU A 73 -10.12 13.82 1.71
C LEU A 73 -9.19 14.81 2.43
N TRP A 74 -7.90 14.76 2.15
CA TRP A 74 -6.92 15.65 2.77
C TRP A 74 -7.15 17.11 2.40
N GLY A 75 -7.52 17.38 1.14
CA GLY A 75 -7.89 18.71 0.68
C GLY A 75 -9.13 19.25 1.40
N ALA A 76 -10.19 18.44 1.52
CA ALA A 76 -11.40 18.81 2.23
C ALA A 76 -11.13 19.09 3.73
N MET A 77 -10.34 18.24 4.39
CA MET A 77 -9.93 18.43 5.77
C MET A 77 -9.07 19.69 5.94
N SER A 78 -8.18 19.98 4.99
CA SER A 78 -7.32 21.17 5.03
C SER A 78 -8.11 22.46 4.78
N VAL A 79 -9.13 22.42 3.93
CA VAL A 79 -10.05 23.57 3.72
C VAL A 79 -10.90 23.80 4.96
N TRP A 80 -11.34 22.74 5.63
CA TRP A 80 -12.23 22.84 6.80
C TRP A 80 -11.50 23.24 8.09
N LEU A 81 -10.36 22.62 8.39
CA LEU A 81 -9.63 22.77 9.66
C LEU A 81 -8.32 23.58 9.50
N GLY A 82 -7.99 24.00 8.29
CA GLY A 82 -6.76 24.71 7.96
C GLY A 82 -5.58 23.80 7.66
N ALA A 83 -4.53 24.36 7.06
CA ALA A 83 -3.32 23.62 6.68
C ALA A 83 -2.54 23.04 7.88
N GLY A 84 -2.82 23.51 9.11
CA GLY A 84 -2.19 23.01 10.34
C GLY A 84 -2.50 21.54 10.64
N ILE A 85 -3.53 20.94 10.01
CA ILE A 85 -3.85 19.52 10.19
C ILE A 85 -2.97 18.59 9.34
N LEU A 86 -2.28 19.10 8.31
CA LEU A 86 -1.49 18.29 7.39
C LEU A 86 -0.44 17.41 8.09
N PRO A 87 0.35 17.90 9.07
CA PRO A 87 1.29 17.04 9.80
C PRO A 87 0.60 15.89 10.53
N TYR A 88 -0.58 16.14 11.12
CA TYR A 88 -1.34 15.11 11.83
C TYR A 88 -1.89 14.05 10.89
N LEU A 89 -2.35 14.44 9.68
CA LEU A 89 -2.79 13.50 8.65
C LEU A 89 -1.63 12.62 8.17
N VAL A 90 -0.43 13.18 8.00
CA VAL A 90 0.77 12.41 7.66
C VAL A 90 1.12 11.41 8.76
N ILE A 91 1.17 11.86 10.01
CA ILE A 91 1.48 10.99 11.16
C ILE A 91 0.45 9.87 11.26
N GLN A 92 -0.84 10.19 11.16
CA GLN A 92 -1.93 9.21 11.20
C GLN A 92 -1.78 8.17 10.09
N ALA A 93 -1.49 8.60 8.85
CA ALA A 93 -1.30 7.69 7.73
C ALA A 93 -0.10 6.75 7.99
N VAL A 94 1.03 7.29 8.44
CA VAL A 94 2.24 6.51 8.75
C VAL A 94 1.99 5.49 9.85
N VAL A 95 1.36 5.90 10.95
CA VAL A 95 1.00 5.00 12.05
C VAL A 95 0.04 3.94 11.56
N GLY A 96 -0.98 4.32 10.79
CA GLY A 96 -2.02 3.42 10.28
C GLY A 96 -1.46 2.28 9.44
N PHE A 97 -0.65 2.57 8.42
CA PHE A 97 -0.06 1.50 7.62
C PHE A 97 1.03 0.73 8.40
N SER A 98 1.79 1.40 9.28
CA SER A 98 2.82 0.71 10.06
C SER A 98 2.22 -0.31 11.01
N LEU A 99 1.07 -0.04 11.62
CA LEU A 99 0.34 -1.01 12.45
C LEU A 99 -0.09 -2.25 11.66
N LEU A 100 -0.57 -2.06 10.42
CA LEU A 100 -0.91 -3.18 9.53
C LEU A 100 0.33 -4.03 9.24
N GLU A 101 1.47 -3.41 8.96
CA GLU A 101 2.71 -4.14 8.69
C GLU A 101 3.26 -4.84 9.95
N VAL A 102 3.08 -4.28 11.14
CA VAL A 102 3.43 -4.97 12.40
C VAL A 102 2.60 -6.25 12.54
N VAL A 103 1.29 -6.18 12.29
CA VAL A 103 0.43 -7.37 12.34
C VAL A 103 0.86 -8.40 11.29
N ASN A 104 1.09 -7.98 10.04
CA ASN A 104 1.61 -8.86 8.98
C ASN A 104 2.93 -9.52 9.40
N PHE A 105 3.86 -8.75 9.97
CA PHE A 105 5.15 -9.23 10.41
C PHE A 105 5.03 -10.33 11.46
N ILE A 106 4.12 -10.18 12.43
CA ILE A 106 3.89 -11.16 13.50
C ILE A 106 3.15 -12.40 12.97
N GLU A 107 2.10 -12.20 12.17
CA GLU A 107 1.26 -13.30 11.65
C GLU A 107 2.01 -14.19 10.65
N HIS A 108 2.95 -13.62 9.89
CA HIS A 108 3.67 -14.30 8.82
C HIS A 108 5.17 -14.47 9.11
N TYR A 109 5.57 -14.45 10.38
CA TYR A 109 6.96 -14.68 10.79
C TYR A 109 7.37 -16.14 10.67
N GLY A 110 8.29 -16.43 9.74
CA GLY A 110 8.91 -17.76 9.60
C GLY A 110 9.19 -18.12 8.16
#